data_AF-A0A7Y4T0D9-F1
#
_entry.id   AF-A0A7Y4T0D9-F1
#
_cell.length_a   1.000
_cell.length_b   1.000
_cell.length_c   1.000
_cell.angle_alpha   90.00
_cell.angle_beta   90.00
_cell.angle_gamma   90.00
#
_symmetry.space_group_name_H-M   'P 1'
#
loop_
_entity.id
_entity.type
_entity.pdbx_description
1 polymer ?
#
loop_
_entity_poly.entity_id
_entity_poly.type
_entity_poly.pdbx_seq_one_letter_code
_entity_poly.pdbx_strand_id
1 'polypeptide(L)'
;MNLRIVLHLLVLTSGILAAVRGSVQAGETTGARAGERDRPLRYGRITGDGVSIYNLADEKGREIARPARGQLVAVYKDTATGWLEVEVPGGYPVWVFGRYLEPTSEANLYQVNGSAVNLRPAPSSDVTNFPLPQRLQAGDKVRVLELAEPEKPLAETWVRIWSPPGVHGCVRSSAVEGLMSGEDGPALWSVALAALPTAPPMRAAQTRPKEPSEAERKEGEVRVALEEARAALERERIRETPDF
;
A
#
# COMPACT_ATOMS: atom_id res chain seq x y z
N MET A 1 -29.77 -44.34 -51.91
CA MET A 1 -28.45 -44.81 -52.37
C MET A 1 -27.47 -44.68 -51.22
N ASN A 2 -27.00 -45.82 -50.72
CA ASN A 2 -25.92 -45.91 -49.75
C ASN A 2 -24.59 -45.68 -50.46
N LEU A 3 -23.69 -44.86 -49.90
CA LEU A 3 -22.26 -45.19 -49.96
C LEU A 3 -21.51 -44.60 -48.76
N ARG A 4 -20.81 -45.51 -48.10
CA ARG A 4 -19.94 -45.33 -46.95
C ARG A 4 -18.62 -44.70 -47.40
N ILE A 5 -18.09 -43.74 -46.64
CA ILE A 5 -16.65 -43.55 -46.49
C ILE A 5 -16.36 -43.26 -45.01
N VAL A 6 -15.54 -44.12 -44.42
CA VAL A 6 -14.96 -44.08 -43.08
C VAL A 6 -13.47 -43.80 -43.25
N LEU A 7 -12.91 -42.84 -42.50
CA LEU A 7 -11.49 -42.59 -42.12
C LEU A 7 -11.34 -41.06 -41.90
N HIS A 8 -10.68 -40.48 -40.90
CA HIS A 8 -9.72 -40.96 -39.93
C HIS A 8 -9.80 -40.08 -38.66
N LEU A 9 -9.35 -40.68 -37.56
CA LEU A 9 -9.17 -40.16 -36.23
C LEU A 9 -8.15 -39.00 -36.22
N LEU A 10 -8.50 -37.84 -35.65
CA LEU A 10 -7.53 -36.92 -35.07
C LEU A 10 -8.11 -36.32 -33.78
N VAL A 11 -7.70 -36.89 -32.66
CA VAL A 11 -7.94 -36.33 -31.32
C VAL A 11 -6.92 -35.21 -31.11
N LEU A 12 -7.35 -33.96 -31.22
CA LEU A 12 -6.63 -32.81 -30.68
C LEU A 12 -7.33 -32.38 -29.39
N THR A 13 -6.82 -32.88 -28.27
CA THR A 13 -7.08 -32.31 -26.96
C THR A 13 -6.35 -30.97 -26.86
N SER A 14 -7.06 -29.88 -27.13
CA SER A 14 -6.65 -28.55 -26.66
C SER A 14 -7.59 -28.15 -25.53
N GLY A 15 -7.11 -28.32 -24.30
CA GLY A 15 -7.72 -27.74 -23.11
C GLY A 15 -7.71 -26.23 -23.23
N ILE A 16 -8.88 -25.65 -23.51
CA ILE A 16 -9.11 -24.23 -23.32
C ILE A 16 -9.32 -24.04 -21.82
N LEU A 17 -8.29 -23.57 -21.14
CA LEU A 17 -8.39 -23.04 -19.79
C LEU A 17 -9.26 -21.77 -19.89
N ALA A 18 -10.54 -21.92 -19.54
CA ALA A 18 -11.46 -20.81 -19.38
C ALA A 18 -11.00 -19.95 -18.20
N ALA A 19 -10.16 -18.94 -18.49
CA ALA A 19 -9.96 -17.84 -17.57
C ALA A 19 -11.28 -17.08 -17.48
N VAL A 20 -11.91 -17.13 -16.31
CA VAL A 20 -13.01 -16.25 -15.91
C VAL A 20 -12.50 -14.82 -15.97
N ARG A 21 -12.64 -14.19 -17.14
CA ARG A 21 -12.59 -12.74 -17.29
C ARG A 21 -14.01 -12.24 -17.00
N GLY A 22 -14.18 -11.62 -15.85
CA GLY A 22 -15.36 -10.79 -15.60
C GLY A 22 -15.41 -9.71 -16.67
N SER A 23 -16.37 -9.84 -17.57
CA SER A 23 -16.66 -8.84 -18.59
C SER A 23 -17.19 -7.58 -17.91
N VAL A 24 -16.39 -6.52 -17.92
CA VAL A 24 -16.89 -5.16 -17.69
C VAL A 24 -17.77 -4.81 -18.88
N GLN A 25 -19.08 -4.96 -18.70
CA GLN A 25 -20.06 -4.57 -19.70
C GLN A 25 -20.36 -3.09 -19.52
N ALA A 26 -19.81 -2.29 -20.42
CA ALA A 26 -20.01 -0.86 -20.51
C ALA A 26 -21.47 -0.57 -20.89
N GLY A 27 -22.16 0.21 -20.08
CA GLY A 27 -23.37 0.90 -20.48
C GLY A 27 -23.01 1.98 -21.50
N GLU A 28 -23.57 1.88 -22.69
CA GLU A 28 -23.42 2.84 -23.77
C GLU A 28 -23.98 4.20 -23.37
N THR A 29 -23.11 5.21 -23.26
CA THR A 29 -23.32 6.55 -23.83
C THR A 29 -21.99 7.30 -23.86
N THR A 30 -21.60 7.76 -25.06
CA THR A 30 -20.38 8.55 -25.37
C THR A 30 -19.02 7.82 -25.27
N GLY A 31 -18.87 6.72 -26.04
CA GLY A 31 -17.61 6.00 -26.24
C GLY A 31 -16.75 6.57 -27.38
N ALA A 32 -15.67 7.29 -27.02
CA ALA A 32 -14.49 7.49 -27.89
C ALA A 32 -13.23 8.00 -27.13
N ARG A 33 -13.29 8.32 -25.83
CA ARG A 33 -12.18 8.92 -25.06
C ARG A 33 -11.76 8.19 -23.78
N ALA A 34 -12.36 7.03 -23.48
CA ALA A 34 -12.11 6.30 -22.24
C ALA A 34 -10.93 5.32 -22.35
N GLY A 35 -10.79 4.60 -23.47
CA GLY A 35 -9.73 3.59 -23.63
C GLY A 35 -8.30 4.15 -23.81
N GLU A 36 -8.16 5.44 -24.11
CA GLU A 36 -6.85 6.05 -24.34
C GLU A 36 -6.24 6.70 -23.09
N ARG A 37 -7.06 6.95 -22.06
CA ARG A 37 -6.66 7.61 -20.80
C ARG A 37 -6.24 6.65 -19.69
N ASP A 38 -6.41 5.35 -19.91
CA ASP A 38 -6.14 4.30 -18.93
C ASP A 38 -4.86 3.52 -19.24
N ARG A 39 -4.04 4.01 -20.18
CA ARG A 39 -2.73 3.45 -20.48
C ARG A 39 -1.62 4.34 -19.90
N PRO A 40 -0.53 3.77 -19.39
CA PRO A 40 0.65 4.54 -19.01
C PRO A 40 1.19 5.34 -20.21
N LEU A 41 1.55 6.60 -19.98
CA LEU A 41 2.29 7.45 -20.93
C LEU A 41 3.70 6.91 -21.15
N ARG A 42 4.34 6.46 -20.08
CA ARG A 42 5.68 5.86 -20.08
C ARG A 42 5.87 5.02 -18.81
N TYR A 43 6.91 4.22 -18.81
CA TYR A 43 7.40 3.53 -17.62
C TYR A 43 8.71 4.17 -17.18
N GLY A 44 9.03 4.02 -15.90
CA GLY A 44 10.27 4.55 -15.34
C GLY A 44 10.66 3.84 -14.05
N ARG A 45 11.77 4.27 -13.46
CA ARG A 45 12.29 3.76 -12.20
C ARG A 45 12.51 4.87 -11.20
N ILE A 46 12.27 4.56 -9.93
CA ILE A 46 12.60 5.44 -8.82
C ILE A 46 14.12 5.59 -8.72
N THR A 47 14.62 6.82 -8.72
CA THR A 47 16.06 7.11 -8.84
C THR A 47 16.80 7.21 -7.51
N GLY A 48 16.10 7.65 -6.46
CA GLY A 48 16.67 7.93 -5.15
C GLY A 48 16.17 7.01 -4.04
N ASP A 49 16.91 6.98 -2.94
CA ASP A 49 16.45 6.37 -1.70
C ASP A 49 15.50 7.32 -0.96
N GLY A 50 14.49 6.77 -0.29
CA GLY A 50 13.55 7.56 0.51
C GLY A 50 12.56 8.42 -0.31
N VAL A 51 12.44 8.18 -1.62
CA VAL A 51 11.43 8.83 -2.46
C VAL A 51 10.03 8.52 -1.94
N SER A 52 9.23 9.57 -1.77
CA SER A 52 7.87 9.47 -1.26
C SER A 52 6.87 9.64 -2.41
N ILE A 53 5.84 8.79 -2.41
CA ILE A 53 4.65 8.92 -3.24
C ILE A 53 3.54 9.47 -2.35
N TYR A 54 2.83 10.47 -2.84
CA TYR A 54 1.83 11.23 -2.11
C TYR A 54 0.41 11.00 -2.66
N ASN A 55 -0.61 11.30 -1.86
CA ASN A 55 -2.00 11.26 -2.30
C ASN A 55 -2.36 12.39 -3.30
N LEU A 56 -1.62 13.50 -3.30
CA LEU A 56 -1.88 14.69 -4.12
C LEU A 56 -0.57 15.23 -4.72
N ALA A 57 -0.67 15.89 -5.88
CA ALA A 57 0.43 16.59 -6.54
C ALA A 57 0.70 17.96 -5.88
N ASP A 58 0.92 17.94 -4.57
CA ASP A 58 1.11 19.10 -3.71
C ASP A 58 2.14 18.77 -2.62
N GLU A 59 2.93 19.75 -2.21
CA GLU A 59 3.92 19.62 -1.15
C GLU A 59 3.31 19.30 0.22
N LYS A 60 2.05 19.69 0.43
CA LYS A 60 1.26 19.37 1.62
C LYS A 60 0.56 18.02 1.50
N GLY A 61 0.75 17.31 0.39
CA GLY A 61 0.30 15.94 0.21
C GLY A 61 0.82 15.04 1.33
N ARG A 62 0.05 14.01 1.65
CA ARG A 62 0.43 12.96 2.60
C ARG A 62 1.09 11.81 1.87
N GLU A 63 2.21 11.35 2.41
CA GLU A 63 2.90 10.15 1.92
C GLU A 63 1.97 8.93 2.04
N ILE A 64 1.82 8.17 0.95
CA ILE A 64 1.07 6.91 0.89
C ILE A 64 1.99 5.71 0.68
N ALA A 65 3.17 5.92 0.11
CA ALA A 65 4.18 4.88 -0.08
C ALA A 65 5.58 5.45 -0.20
N ARG A 66 6.56 4.61 0.10
CA ARG A 66 7.99 4.89 -0.03
C ARG A 66 8.65 3.74 -0.82
N PRO A 67 8.56 3.77 -2.17
CA PRO A 67 9.15 2.73 -3.00
C PRO A 67 10.68 2.67 -2.85
N ALA A 68 11.24 1.49 -3.06
CA ALA A 68 12.69 1.30 -3.10
C ALA A 68 13.29 1.94 -4.36
N ARG A 69 14.59 2.28 -4.30
CA ARG A 69 15.35 2.67 -5.48
C ARG A 69 15.28 1.58 -6.55
N GLY A 70 15.10 1.97 -7.81
CA GLY A 70 14.95 1.05 -8.95
C GLY A 70 13.54 0.47 -9.13
N GLN A 71 12.63 0.71 -8.18
CA GLN A 71 11.23 0.26 -8.28
C GLN A 71 10.62 0.76 -9.60
N LEU A 72 10.06 -0.18 -10.36
CA LEU A 72 9.34 0.12 -11.60
C LEU A 72 8.06 0.87 -11.26
N VAL A 73 7.77 1.92 -12.02
CA VAL A 73 6.53 2.70 -11.96
C VAL A 73 5.96 2.93 -13.36
N ALA A 74 4.64 2.97 -13.46
CA ALA A 74 3.92 3.37 -14.65
C ALA A 74 3.47 4.82 -14.49
N VAL A 75 3.80 5.70 -15.43
CA VAL A 75 3.47 7.14 -15.38
C VAL A 75 2.23 7.37 -16.23
N TYR A 76 1.16 7.89 -15.65
CA TYR A 76 -0.12 8.15 -16.32
C TYR A 76 -0.33 9.63 -16.64
N LYS A 77 0.32 10.52 -15.90
CA LYS A 77 0.20 11.96 -16.11
C LYS A 77 1.49 12.67 -15.73
N ASP A 78 1.78 13.71 -16.50
CA ASP A 78 2.83 14.68 -16.23
C ASP A 78 2.17 16.04 -15.97
N THR A 79 2.39 16.62 -14.79
CA THR A 79 1.85 17.93 -14.45
C THR A 79 2.88 19.02 -14.76
N ALA A 80 2.42 20.17 -15.25
CA ALA A 80 3.29 21.33 -15.47
C ALA A 80 3.99 21.84 -14.19
N THR A 81 3.53 21.40 -13.01
CA THR A 81 4.11 21.71 -11.70
C THR A 81 5.22 20.74 -11.26
N GLY A 82 5.68 19.86 -12.16
CA GLY A 82 6.79 18.94 -11.91
C GLY A 82 6.41 17.71 -11.10
N TRP A 83 5.15 17.32 -11.10
CA TRP A 83 4.66 16.08 -10.49
C TRP A 83 4.24 15.07 -11.55
N LEU A 84 4.39 13.79 -11.21
CA LEU A 84 3.91 12.67 -12.01
C LEU A 84 2.82 11.95 -11.24
N GLU A 85 1.70 11.64 -11.89
CA GLU A 85 0.77 10.63 -11.38
C GLU A 85 1.28 9.26 -11.84
N VAL A 86 1.60 8.41 -10.88
CA VAL A 86 2.23 7.11 -11.09
C VAL A 86 1.46 5.99 -10.41
N GLU A 87 1.58 4.79 -10.96
CA GLU A 87 1.20 3.54 -10.32
C GLU A 87 2.47 2.75 -9.97
N VAL A 88 2.43 2.03 -8.84
CA VAL A 88 3.42 1.02 -8.47
C VAL A 88 2.79 -0.36 -8.69
N PRO A 89 3.54 -1.37 -9.22
CA PRO A 89 3.02 -2.73 -9.33
C PRO A 89 2.47 -3.20 -7.98
N GLY A 90 1.20 -3.58 -7.99
CA GLY A 90 0.48 -4.02 -6.81
C GLY A 90 -0.38 -2.95 -6.15
N GLY A 91 -0.11 -1.66 -6.35
CA GLY A 91 -0.89 -0.59 -5.74
C GLY A 91 -0.30 -0.08 -4.42
N TYR A 92 -1.15 0.52 -3.57
CA TYR A 92 -0.74 1.27 -2.40
C TYR A 92 -1.45 0.83 -1.12
N PRO A 93 -0.78 0.90 0.05
CA PRO A 93 -1.42 0.70 1.33
C PRO A 93 -2.17 1.97 1.75
N VAL A 94 -3.49 1.95 1.69
CA VAL A 94 -4.36 3.10 1.93
C VAL A 94 -5.49 2.76 2.90
N TRP A 95 -6.13 3.77 3.48
CA TRP A 95 -7.17 3.62 4.49
C TRP A 95 -8.57 3.81 3.90
N VAL A 96 -9.49 2.95 4.31
CA VAL A 96 -10.93 3.06 4.05
C VAL A 96 -11.68 2.87 5.37
N PHE A 97 -12.89 3.40 5.47
CA PHE A 97 -13.70 3.20 6.67
C PHE A 97 -14.40 1.83 6.60
N GLY A 98 -14.28 1.02 7.66
CA GLY A 98 -14.63 -0.40 7.59
C GLY A 98 -16.12 -0.69 7.43
N ARG A 99 -17.01 0.28 7.65
CA ARG A 99 -18.45 0.16 7.31
C ARG A 99 -18.71 -0.16 5.84
N TYR A 100 -17.74 0.12 4.97
CA TYR A 100 -17.84 -0.13 3.54
C TYR A 100 -17.27 -1.48 3.10
N LEU A 101 -16.86 -2.32 4.05
CA LEU A 101 -16.19 -3.59 3.79
C LEU A 101 -17.00 -4.74 4.38
N GLU A 102 -17.14 -5.80 3.58
CA GLU A 102 -17.76 -7.06 3.98
C GLU A 102 -16.75 -8.20 3.81
N PRO A 103 -16.60 -9.10 4.81
CA PRO A 103 -15.68 -10.21 4.71
C PRO A 103 -16.15 -11.18 3.61
N THR A 104 -15.20 -11.71 2.85
CA THR A 104 -15.45 -12.79 1.90
C THR A 104 -15.16 -14.16 2.52
N SER A 105 -15.36 -15.25 1.76
CA SER A 105 -14.93 -16.59 2.18
C SER A 105 -13.41 -16.75 2.26
N GLU A 106 -12.63 -15.85 1.65
CA GLU A 106 -11.18 -15.88 1.65
C GLU A 106 -10.62 -15.03 2.81
N ALA A 107 -9.67 -15.58 3.56
CA ALA A 107 -9.05 -14.88 4.69
C ALA A 107 -8.39 -13.57 4.25
N ASN A 108 -8.60 -12.50 5.04
CA ASN A 108 -8.09 -11.14 4.80
C ASN A 108 -8.53 -10.52 3.47
N LEU A 109 -9.50 -11.10 2.76
CA LEU A 109 -10.08 -10.54 1.56
C LEU A 109 -11.50 -10.05 1.85
N TYR A 110 -11.74 -8.79 1.54
CA TYR A 110 -13.00 -8.11 1.77
C TYR A 110 -13.55 -7.60 0.45
N GLN A 111 -14.87 -7.53 0.37
CA GLN A 111 -15.58 -6.92 -0.73
C GLN A 111 -16.10 -5.56 -0.29
N VAL A 112 -15.99 -4.56 -1.17
CA VAL A 112 -16.55 -3.24 -0.96
C VAL A 112 -18.05 -3.30 -1.21
N ASN A 113 -18.87 -2.85 -0.26
CA ASN A 113 -20.34 -2.82 -0.39
C ASN A 113 -20.90 -1.42 -0.73
N GLY A 114 -20.05 -0.38 -0.72
CA GLY A 114 -20.41 0.99 -1.06
C GLY A 114 -19.89 1.43 -2.43
N SER A 115 -20.54 2.40 -3.06
CA SER A 115 -20.03 3.04 -4.29
C SER A 115 -19.24 4.30 -3.99
N ALA A 116 -18.26 4.62 -4.84
CA ALA A 116 -17.42 5.81 -4.70
C ALA A 116 -16.75 5.95 -3.31
N VAL A 117 -16.26 4.84 -2.75
CA VAL A 117 -15.59 4.82 -1.44
C VAL A 117 -14.21 5.45 -1.56
N ASN A 118 -13.95 6.42 -0.69
CA ASN A 118 -12.71 7.19 -0.67
C ASN A 118 -11.54 6.36 -0.15
N LEU A 119 -10.43 6.37 -0.90
CA LEU A 119 -9.12 5.87 -0.48
C LEU A 119 -8.36 7.00 0.20
N ARG A 120 -7.83 6.79 1.41
CA ARG A 120 -7.19 7.86 2.20
C ARG A 120 -5.75 7.54 2.60
N PRO A 121 -4.90 8.56 2.78
CA PRO A 121 -3.53 8.37 3.25
C PRO A 121 -3.42 7.99 4.73
N ALA A 122 -4.44 8.30 5.54
CA ALA A 122 -4.45 8.07 6.99
C ALA A 122 -5.87 7.70 7.47
N PRO A 123 -6.02 7.09 8.67
CA PRO A 123 -7.31 6.67 9.23
C PRO A 123 -8.09 7.87 9.80
N SER A 124 -8.38 8.87 8.96
CA SER A 124 -9.10 10.08 9.35
C SER A 124 -9.81 10.70 8.15
N SER A 125 -10.95 11.32 8.41
CA SER A 125 -11.73 12.07 7.43
C SER A 125 -11.33 13.55 7.30
N ASP A 126 -10.35 14.00 8.09
CA ASP A 126 -9.97 15.41 8.20
C ASP A 126 -9.46 15.99 6.88
N VAL A 127 -9.53 17.33 6.78
CA VAL A 127 -9.10 18.09 5.60
C VAL A 127 -7.61 17.89 5.26
N THR A 128 -6.79 17.50 6.24
CA THR A 128 -5.36 17.22 6.03
C THR A 128 -5.10 15.81 5.48
N ASN A 129 -6.13 14.97 5.39
CA ASN A 129 -6.09 13.59 4.91
C ASN A 129 -7.01 13.42 3.69
N PHE A 130 -6.85 14.33 2.73
CA PHE A 130 -7.65 14.35 1.52
C PHE A 130 -7.57 13.00 0.80
N PRO A 131 -8.69 12.46 0.29
CA PRO A 131 -8.66 11.19 -0.40
C PRO A 131 -7.86 11.26 -1.70
N LEU A 132 -7.39 10.10 -2.15
CA LEU A 132 -6.88 9.95 -3.51
C LEU A 132 -8.00 10.25 -4.52
N PRO A 133 -7.68 10.70 -5.75
CA PRO A 133 -8.68 10.98 -6.77
C PRO A 133 -9.52 9.75 -7.16
N GLN A 134 -8.92 8.56 -7.13
CA GLN A 134 -9.57 7.29 -7.42
C GLN A 134 -10.43 6.83 -6.25
N ARG A 135 -11.51 6.12 -6.58
CA ARG A 135 -12.49 5.63 -5.61
C ARG A 135 -12.82 4.16 -5.88
N LEU A 136 -13.00 3.41 -4.80
CA LEU A 136 -13.51 2.05 -4.90
C LEU A 136 -14.99 2.06 -5.25
N GLN A 137 -15.41 1.04 -5.98
CA GLN A 137 -16.79 0.77 -6.33
C GLN A 137 -17.32 -0.44 -5.59
N ALA A 138 -18.64 -0.54 -5.51
CA ALA A 138 -19.29 -1.71 -4.94
C ALA A 138 -18.89 -2.94 -5.76
N GLY A 139 -18.50 -4.00 -5.06
CA GLY A 139 -18.01 -5.23 -5.66
C GLY A 139 -16.49 -5.36 -5.71
N ASP A 140 -15.73 -4.27 -5.56
CA ASP A 140 -14.27 -4.30 -5.54
C ASP A 140 -13.75 -5.22 -4.43
N LYS A 141 -12.75 -6.03 -4.75
CA LYS A 141 -12.09 -6.91 -3.77
C LYS A 141 -10.81 -6.26 -3.29
N VAL A 142 -10.66 -6.13 -1.98
CA VAL A 142 -9.51 -5.51 -1.34
C VAL A 142 -8.95 -6.41 -0.25
N ARG A 143 -7.63 -6.42 -0.10
CA ARG A 143 -6.98 -7.16 0.98
C ARG A 143 -6.77 -6.25 2.18
N VAL A 144 -7.17 -6.72 3.36
CA VAL A 144 -6.97 -6.01 4.62
C VAL A 144 -5.56 -6.28 5.14
N LEU A 145 -4.89 -5.22 5.57
CA LEU A 145 -3.55 -5.24 6.15
C LEU A 145 -3.59 -5.07 7.66
N GLU A 146 -4.32 -4.06 8.15
CA GLU A 146 -4.43 -3.73 9.57
C GLU A 146 -5.72 -2.94 9.85
N LEU A 147 -6.21 -3.03 11.10
CA LEU A 147 -7.26 -2.17 11.64
C LEU A 147 -6.60 -1.05 12.44
N ALA A 148 -7.12 0.17 12.38
CA ALA A 148 -6.61 1.28 13.18
C ALA A 148 -6.86 1.05 14.67
N GLU A 149 -8.04 0.49 14.99
CA GLU A 149 -8.52 0.20 16.34
C GLU A 149 -9.06 -1.23 16.34
N PRO A 150 -8.19 -2.26 16.51
CA PRO A 150 -8.55 -3.67 16.34
C PRO A 150 -9.57 -4.19 17.37
N GLU A 151 -9.74 -3.49 18.48
CA GLU A 151 -10.74 -3.77 19.51
C GLU A 151 -12.15 -3.30 19.13
N LYS A 152 -12.29 -2.41 18.15
CA LYS A 152 -13.58 -1.92 17.69
C LYS A 152 -14.18 -2.84 16.61
N PRO A 153 -15.52 -2.90 16.50
CA PRO A 153 -16.16 -3.53 15.35
C PRO A 153 -15.63 -2.95 14.03
N LEU A 154 -15.49 -3.79 13.00
CA LEU A 154 -15.02 -3.38 11.67
C LEU A 154 -15.77 -2.15 11.14
N ALA A 155 -17.10 -2.13 11.32
CA ALA A 155 -17.95 -1.05 10.84
C ALA A 155 -17.70 0.31 11.51
N GLU A 156 -16.95 0.34 12.61
CA GLU A 156 -16.70 1.53 13.43
C GLU A 156 -15.24 1.99 13.42
N THR A 157 -14.37 1.28 12.68
CA THR A 157 -12.94 1.57 12.63
C THR A 157 -12.45 1.79 11.21
N TRP A 158 -11.27 2.40 11.10
CA TRP A 158 -10.57 2.50 9.84
C TRP A 158 -9.79 1.23 9.56
N VAL A 159 -9.75 0.86 8.29
CA VAL A 159 -9.13 -0.37 7.81
C VAL A 159 -8.11 0.01 6.76
N ARG A 160 -6.86 -0.40 6.99
CA ARG A 160 -5.81 -0.25 6.00
C ARG A 160 -5.89 -1.43 5.05
N ILE A 161 -5.97 -1.12 3.77
CA ILE A 161 -6.10 -2.08 2.70
C ILE A 161 -4.95 -1.94 1.72
N TRP A 162 -4.74 -2.99 0.94
CA TRP A 162 -4.02 -2.88 -0.31
C TRP A 162 -4.98 -2.42 -1.40
N SER A 163 -4.68 -1.31 -2.07
CA SER A 163 -5.52 -0.77 -3.12
C SER A 163 -5.58 -1.73 -4.32
N PRO A 164 -6.69 -1.75 -5.08
CA PRO A 164 -6.71 -2.45 -6.36
C PRO A 164 -5.73 -1.81 -7.36
N PRO A 165 -5.40 -2.51 -8.47
CA PRO A 165 -4.69 -1.93 -9.60
C PRO A 165 -5.40 -0.68 -10.16
N GLY A 166 -4.63 0.24 -10.77
CA GLY A 166 -5.15 1.49 -11.35
C GLY A 166 -5.32 2.65 -10.36
N VAL A 167 -4.94 2.47 -9.09
CA VAL A 167 -4.83 3.58 -8.15
C VAL A 167 -3.49 4.27 -8.36
N HIS A 168 -3.51 5.60 -8.50
CA HIS A 168 -2.29 6.40 -8.73
C HIS A 168 -1.96 7.25 -7.51
N GLY A 169 -0.65 7.40 -7.27
CA GLY A 169 -0.10 8.39 -6.36
C GLY A 169 0.71 9.44 -7.11
N CYS A 170 1.08 10.52 -6.42
CA CYS A 170 1.85 11.61 -6.99
C CYS A 170 3.31 11.56 -6.53
N VAL A 171 4.26 11.69 -7.43
CA VAL A 171 5.70 11.73 -7.13
C VAL A 171 6.36 12.89 -7.87
N ARG A 172 7.45 13.44 -7.34
CA ARG A 172 8.23 14.45 -8.06
C ARG A 172 8.81 13.85 -9.35
N SER A 173 8.70 14.58 -10.44
CA SER A 173 9.24 14.18 -11.75
C SER A 173 10.74 13.88 -11.71
N SER A 174 11.51 14.66 -10.96
CA SER A 174 12.95 14.45 -10.76
C SER A 174 13.31 13.15 -10.04
N ALA A 175 12.35 12.49 -9.38
CA ALA A 175 12.56 11.24 -8.68
C ALA A 175 12.27 9.99 -9.54
N VAL A 176 11.86 10.18 -10.80
CA VAL A 176 11.57 9.11 -11.75
C VAL A 176 12.41 9.30 -13.01
N GLU A 177 13.25 8.31 -13.31
CA GLU A 177 14.00 8.25 -14.56
C GLU A 177 13.28 7.33 -15.55
N GLY A 178 13.31 7.70 -16.83
CA GLY A 178 12.78 6.86 -17.89
C GLY A 178 13.56 5.53 -18.00
N LEU A 179 12.92 4.51 -18.54
CA LEU A 179 13.62 3.26 -18.85
C LEU A 179 14.73 3.49 -19.90
N MET A 180 15.75 2.64 -19.85
CA MET A 180 16.85 2.68 -20.83
C MET A 180 16.34 2.33 -22.23
N SER A 181 17.05 2.82 -23.25
CA SER A 181 16.74 2.47 -24.64
C SER A 181 16.83 0.95 -24.85
N GLY A 182 15.72 0.35 -25.28
CA GLY A 182 15.61 -1.10 -25.50
C GLY A 182 14.95 -1.88 -24.37
N GLU A 183 14.67 -1.27 -23.21
CA GLU A 183 13.80 -1.89 -22.20
C GLU A 183 12.34 -1.83 -22.65
N ASP A 184 11.65 -2.98 -22.62
CA ASP A 184 10.22 -3.09 -22.86
C ASP A 184 9.45 -2.85 -21.55
N GLY A 185 9.01 -1.62 -21.35
CA GLY A 185 8.25 -1.21 -20.15
C GLY A 185 7.00 -2.05 -19.89
N PRO A 186 6.09 -2.25 -20.86
CA PRO A 186 4.96 -3.16 -20.73
C PRO A 186 5.33 -4.59 -20.31
N ALA A 187 6.38 -5.17 -20.91
CA ALA A 187 6.83 -6.52 -20.55
C ALA A 187 7.37 -6.56 -19.11
N LEU A 188 8.21 -5.58 -18.73
CA LEU A 188 8.72 -5.44 -17.36
C LEU A 188 7.58 -5.25 -16.35
N TRP A 189 6.55 -4.48 -16.70
CA TRP A 189 5.37 -4.29 -15.88
C TRP A 189 4.59 -5.59 -15.68
N SER A 190 4.38 -6.35 -16.75
CA SER A 190 3.73 -7.66 -16.68
C SER A 190 4.50 -8.63 -15.79
N VAL A 191 5.84 -8.65 -15.88
CA VAL A 191 6.69 -9.47 -15.01
C VAL A 191 6.57 -9.01 -13.56
N ALA A 192 6.59 -7.70 -13.30
CA ALA A 192 6.44 -7.15 -11.96
C ALA A 192 5.09 -7.52 -11.33
N LEU A 193 4.00 -7.45 -12.10
CA LEU A 193 2.66 -7.88 -11.65
C LEU A 193 2.61 -9.38 -11.34
N ALA A 194 3.24 -10.22 -12.18
CA ALA A 194 3.28 -11.67 -11.97
C ALA A 194 4.13 -12.08 -10.75
N ALA A 195 5.11 -11.26 -10.37
CA ALA A 195 5.95 -11.48 -9.21
C ALA A 195 5.32 -11.01 -7.88
N LEU A 196 4.16 -10.35 -7.91
CA LEU A 196 3.48 -9.92 -6.70
C LEU A 196 3.05 -11.14 -5.88
N PRO A 197 3.26 -11.11 -4.55
CA PRO A 197 2.86 -12.21 -3.72
C PRO A 197 1.33 -12.29 -3.69
N THR A 198 0.79 -13.49 -3.81
CA THR A 198 -0.66 -13.73 -3.80
C THR A 198 -1.29 -13.34 -2.46
N ALA A 199 -0.49 -13.29 -1.40
CA ALA A 199 -0.83 -12.74 -0.09
C ALA A 199 0.10 -11.56 0.23
N PRO A 200 -0.41 -10.42 0.73
CA PRO A 200 0.44 -9.30 1.11
C PRO A 200 1.38 -9.76 2.23
N PRO A 201 2.64 -9.28 2.26
CA PRO A 201 3.53 -9.62 3.34
C PRO A 201 2.90 -9.14 4.66
N MET A 202 2.62 -10.09 5.55
CA MET A 202 2.31 -9.78 6.94
C MET A 202 3.47 -8.93 7.44
N ARG A 203 3.21 -7.66 7.80
CA ARG A 203 4.24 -6.80 8.37
C ARG A 203 4.80 -7.55 9.57
N ALA A 204 6.07 -7.98 9.50
CA ALA A 204 6.79 -8.41 10.68
C ALA A 204 6.62 -7.27 11.68
N ALA A 205 6.01 -7.57 12.83
CA ALA A 205 5.73 -6.58 13.86
C ALA A 205 6.98 -5.73 14.01
N GLN A 206 6.92 -4.47 13.60
CA GLN A 206 8.00 -3.56 13.85
C GLN A 206 7.99 -3.41 15.36
N THR A 207 8.88 -4.13 16.04
CA THR A 207 9.31 -3.83 17.40
C THR A 207 10.01 -2.49 17.30
N ARG A 208 9.22 -1.42 17.16
CA ARG A 208 9.65 -0.07 17.48
C ARG A 208 10.08 -0.20 18.95
N PRO A 209 11.35 0.10 19.30
CA PRO A 209 11.73 0.17 20.68
C PRO A 209 10.73 1.10 21.36
N LYS A 210 9.94 0.56 22.28
CA LYS A 210 9.01 1.37 23.06
C LYS A 210 9.90 2.32 23.84
N GLU A 211 9.91 3.60 23.45
CA GLU A 211 10.56 4.60 24.28
C GLU A 211 9.96 4.46 25.69
N PRO A 212 10.80 4.34 26.73
CA PRO A 212 10.30 4.21 28.09
C PRO A 212 9.39 5.40 28.37
N SER A 213 8.20 5.11 28.86
CA SER A 213 7.21 6.09 29.27
C SER A 213 7.81 7.03 30.32
N GLU A 214 7.23 8.22 30.48
CA GLU A 214 7.70 9.19 31.48
C GLU A 214 7.71 8.61 32.90
N ALA A 215 6.81 7.66 33.20
CA ALA A 215 6.79 6.93 34.45
C ALA A 215 8.02 6.01 34.61
N GLU A 216 8.37 5.25 33.58
CA GLU A 216 9.54 4.34 33.59
C GLU A 216 10.86 5.13 33.65
N ARG A 217 10.90 6.35 33.06
CA ARG A 217 12.06 7.26 33.18
C ARG A 217 12.21 7.78 34.61
N LYS A 218 11.11 8.26 35.21
CA LYS A 218 11.11 8.73 36.61
C LYS A 218 11.48 7.62 37.58
N GLU A 219 11.01 6.40 37.35
CA GLU A 219 11.38 5.25 38.19
C GLU A 219 12.88 4.91 38.07
N GLY A 220 13.44 5.00 36.87
CA GLY A 220 14.88 4.86 36.64
C GLY A 220 15.70 5.94 37.38
N GLU A 221 15.28 7.20 37.27
CA GLU A 221 15.92 8.33 37.95
C GLU A 221 15.87 8.20 39.49
N VAL A 222 14.73 7.80 40.04
CA VAL A 222 14.57 7.56 41.48
C VAL A 222 15.46 6.42 41.96
N ARG A 223 15.58 5.35 41.16
CA ARG A 223 16.44 4.21 41.51
C ARG A 223 17.92 4.60 41.56
N VAL A 224 18.38 5.39 40.59
CA VAL A 224 19.75 5.91 40.56
C VAL A 224 20.01 6.82 41.76
N ALA A 225 19.11 7.76 42.04
CA ALA A 225 19.24 8.66 43.19
C ALA A 225 19.29 7.90 44.53
N LEU A 226 18.55 6.79 44.66
CA LEU A 226 18.56 5.97 45.86
C LEU A 226 19.90 5.21 46.04
N GLU A 227 20.49 4.73 44.95
CA GLU A 227 21.80 4.08 44.99
C GLU A 227 22.92 5.08 45.34
N GLU A 228 22.88 6.29 44.77
CA GLU A 228 23.82 7.36 45.11
C GLU A 228 23.72 7.78 46.58
N ALA A 229 22.50 7.92 47.11
CA ALA A 229 22.28 8.24 48.52
C ALA A 229 22.81 7.15 49.45
N ARG A 230 22.62 5.86 49.10
CA ARG A 230 23.18 4.74 49.85
C ARG A 230 24.72 4.75 49.83
N ALA A 231 25.32 5.02 48.67
CA ALA A 231 26.78 5.12 48.56
C ALA A 231 27.36 6.34 49.29
N ALA A 232 26.63 7.45 49.39
CA ALA A 232 27.02 8.60 50.20
C ALA A 232 26.99 8.28 51.70
N LEU A 233 25.95 7.61 52.18
CA LEU A 233 25.83 7.21 53.58
C LEU A 233 26.94 6.26 54.01
N GLU A 234 27.29 5.28 53.16
CA GLU A 234 28.39 4.36 53.47
C GLU A 234 29.75 5.07 53.50
N ARG A 235 29.94 6.09 52.65
CA ARG A 235 31.16 6.94 52.69
C ARG A 235 31.23 7.78 53.97
N GLU A 236 30.11 8.30 54.44
CA GLU A 236 30.08 9.02 55.73
C GLU A 236 30.32 8.08 56.92
N ARG A 237 29.80 6.85 56.86
CA ARG A 237 29.99 5.84 57.90
C ARG A 237 31.45 5.42 58.08
N ILE A 238 32.25 5.46 57.01
CA ILE A 238 33.68 5.09 57.01
C ILE A 238 34.58 6.29 57.36
N ARG A 239 34.03 7.51 57.45
CA ARG A 239 34.83 8.68 57.82
C ARG A 239 35.22 8.58 59.30
N GLU A 240 36.52 8.39 59.56
CA GLU A 240 37.07 8.41 60.91
C GLU A 240 36.79 9.78 61.57
N THR A 241 36.22 9.72 62.77
CA THR A 241 36.01 10.89 63.63
C THR A 241 37.39 11.46 63.98
N PRO A 242 37.67 12.76 63.77
CA PRO A 242 38.90 13.34 64.25
C PRO A 242 38.94 13.25 65.78
N ASP A 243 39.97 12.59 66.33
CA ASP A 243 40.29 12.67 67.75
C ASP A 243 40.61 14.14 68.07
N PHE A 244 39.78 14.76 68.92
CA PHE A 244 40.00 16.10 69.46
C PHE A 244 41.00 16.10 70.60
#